data_AF-X1UGY4-F1
#
_entry.id   AF-X1UGY4-F1
#
_cell.length_a   1.000
_cell.length_b   1.000
_cell.length_c   1.000
_cell.angle_alpha   90.00
_cell.angle_beta   90.00
_cell.angle_gamma   90.00
#
_symmetry.space_group_name_H-M   'P 1'
#
loop_
_entity.id
_entity.type
_entity.pdbx_description
1 polymer ?
#
loop_
_entity_poly.entity_id
_entity_poly.type
_entity_poly.pdbx_seq_one_letter_code
_entity_poly.pdbx_strand_id
1 'polypeptide(L)'
;MIIKKCKLNYAIFIQTIIFLNINYLKIIMVSSKNHIKTFEILKKVNTKSKPNISKISKELGITRQTFQNKFEMLKDKGIIKNFTININPNIRPNLKYVILEIKTNPKEPHIVEDLLKIPQMKILDGIFGEYSLIALFVFNDSDEFNKVLLKV
;
A
#
# COMPACT_ATOMS: atom_id res chain seq x y z
N MET A 1 -5.40 26.24 -2.89
CA MET A 1 -5.16 24.83 -3.28
C MET A 1 -5.96 24.52 -4.54
N ILE A 2 -5.36 23.88 -5.55
CA ILE A 2 -6.06 23.45 -6.77
C ILE A 2 -6.08 21.92 -6.78
N ILE A 3 -7.27 21.34 -6.93
CA ILE A 3 -7.51 19.89 -6.88
C ILE A 3 -8.00 19.44 -8.25
N LYS A 4 -7.27 18.52 -8.89
CA LYS A 4 -7.69 17.93 -10.16
C LYS A 4 -8.09 16.46 -9.97
N LYS A 5 -9.27 16.12 -10.46
CA LYS A 5 -9.79 14.75 -10.45
C LYS A 5 -9.24 13.98 -11.64
N CYS A 6 -8.56 12.86 -11.38
CA CYS A 6 -8.10 11.97 -12.43
C CYS A 6 -9.19 10.91 -12.73
N LYS A 7 -9.40 10.58 -14.03
CA LYS A 7 -10.30 9.52 -14.51
C LYS A 7 -9.43 8.45 -15.20
N LEU A 8 -9.10 7.37 -14.51
CA LEU A 8 -8.44 6.18 -15.03
C LEU A 8 -9.26 4.93 -14.63
N ASN A 9 -9.11 3.81 -15.32
CA ASN A 9 -9.77 2.56 -14.93
C ASN A 9 -9.01 1.92 -13.76
N TYR A 10 -9.54 2.05 -12.53
CA TYR A 10 -8.74 2.03 -11.29
C TYR A 10 -8.62 0.71 -10.51
N ALA A 11 -9.28 -0.38 -10.90
CA ALA A 11 -9.27 -1.60 -10.07
C ALA A 11 -7.88 -2.28 -9.96
N ILE A 12 -7.01 -2.09 -10.96
CA ILE A 12 -5.69 -2.75 -11.03
C ILE A 12 -4.58 -1.80 -10.53
N PHE A 13 -4.75 -0.49 -10.68
CA PHE A 13 -3.72 0.51 -10.42
C PHE A 13 -3.53 0.80 -8.91
N ILE A 14 -4.61 0.83 -8.14
CA ILE A 14 -4.57 1.07 -6.68
C ILE A 14 -3.92 -0.10 -5.93
N GLN A 15 -4.21 -1.33 -6.35
CA GLN A 15 -3.56 -2.53 -5.81
C GLN A 15 -2.05 -2.50 -6.08
N THR A 16 -1.64 -1.93 -7.22
CA THR A 16 -0.25 -1.94 -7.66
C THR A 16 0.55 -0.83 -6.96
N ILE A 17 0.04 0.40 -6.83
CA ILE A 17 0.77 1.52 -6.19
C ILE A 17 0.93 1.36 -4.67
N ILE A 18 -0.13 0.94 -3.96
CA ILE A 18 -0.05 0.67 -2.51
C ILE A 18 0.94 -0.47 -2.22
N PHE A 19 0.93 -1.50 -3.08
CA PHE A 19 1.76 -2.68 -2.91
C PHE A 19 3.21 -2.46 -3.33
N LEU A 20 3.46 -1.61 -4.32
CA LEU A 20 4.80 -1.30 -4.84
C LEU A 20 5.61 -0.41 -3.88
N ASN A 21 5.05 0.69 -3.38
CA ASN A 21 5.84 1.72 -2.69
C ASN A 21 6.36 1.28 -1.30
N ILE A 22 5.63 0.44 -0.56
CA ILE A 22 6.07 -0.01 0.77
C ILE A 22 6.99 -1.25 0.70
N ASN A 23 6.81 -2.14 -0.28
CA ASN A 23 7.57 -3.39 -0.34
C ASN A 23 8.90 -3.28 -1.09
N TYR A 24 9.00 -2.49 -2.17
CA TYR A 24 10.21 -2.47 -3.00
C TYR A 24 11.41 -1.83 -2.28
N LEU A 25 11.21 -0.74 -1.56
CA LEU A 25 12.28 -0.06 -0.79
C LEU A 25 12.88 -0.94 0.31
N LYS A 26 12.07 -1.84 0.90
CA LYS A 26 12.51 -2.71 2.00
C LYS A 26 13.19 -4.00 1.53
N ILE A 27 12.85 -4.46 0.32
CA ILE A 27 13.51 -5.61 -0.33
C ILE A 27 14.96 -5.28 -0.73
N ILE A 28 15.26 -4.02 -1.08
CA ILE A 28 16.59 -3.60 -1.53
C ILE A 28 17.65 -3.60 -0.40
N MET A 29 17.26 -3.33 0.87
CA MET A 29 18.21 -3.31 2.01
C MET A 29 18.70 -4.69 2.48
N VAL A 30 18.16 -5.77 1.92
CA VAL A 30 18.32 -7.14 2.41
C VAL A 30 19.44 -7.85 1.62
N SER A 31 20.61 -7.23 1.48
CA SER A 31 21.68 -7.70 0.56
C SER A 31 23.06 -7.90 1.21
N SER A 32 23.23 -9.05 1.89
CA SER A 32 24.54 -9.69 2.20
C SER A 32 24.46 -11.23 2.39
N LYS A 33 25.02 -12.00 1.43
CA LYS A 33 25.34 -13.46 1.37
C LYS A 33 24.37 -14.56 1.88
N ASN A 34 23.45 -14.32 2.83
CA ASN A 34 22.47 -15.29 3.37
C ASN A 34 21.04 -15.14 2.84
N HIS A 35 20.82 -14.25 1.86
CA HIS A 35 19.48 -13.73 1.52
C HIS A 35 18.69 -14.49 0.46
N ILE A 36 19.31 -15.38 -0.32
CA ILE A 36 18.60 -16.12 -1.39
C ILE A 36 17.38 -16.83 -0.80
N LYS A 37 17.54 -17.51 0.35
CA LYS A 37 16.42 -18.19 1.03
C LYS A 37 15.40 -17.23 1.62
N THR A 38 15.78 -16.02 2.01
CA THR A 38 14.87 -15.02 2.61
C THR A 38 13.96 -14.41 1.55
N PHE A 39 14.52 -14.04 0.40
CA PHE A 39 13.74 -13.54 -0.73
C PHE A 39 12.76 -14.59 -1.25
N GLU A 40 13.20 -15.85 -1.35
CA GLU A 40 12.32 -16.95 -1.77
C GLU A 40 11.19 -17.22 -0.76
N ILE A 41 11.44 -17.07 0.55
CA ILE A 41 10.36 -17.10 1.56
C ILE A 41 9.34 -16.00 1.27
N LEU A 42 9.78 -14.74 1.10
CA LEU A 42 8.90 -13.61 0.82
C LEU A 42 8.06 -13.83 -0.46
N LYS A 43 8.68 -14.35 -1.52
CA LYS A 43 8.02 -14.68 -2.77
C LYS A 43 6.95 -15.76 -2.61
N LYS A 44 7.23 -16.81 -1.82
CA LYS A 44 6.33 -17.94 -1.60
C LYS A 44 5.17 -17.65 -0.66
N VAL A 45 5.33 -16.71 0.28
CA VAL A 45 4.24 -16.29 1.17
C VAL A 45 3.35 -15.22 0.55
N ASN A 46 3.85 -14.46 -0.42
CA ASN A 46 3.08 -13.48 -1.18
C ASN A 46 2.30 -14.15 -2.32
N THR A 47 1.25 -14.91 -1.97
CA THR A 47 0.42 -15.64 -2.95
C THR A 47 -1.06 -15.33 -2.79
N LYS A 48 -1.86 -15.63 -3.82
CA LYS A 48 -3.32 -15.42 -3.81
C LYS A 48 -4.07 -16.29 -2.80
N SER A 49 -3.42 -17.31 -2.26
CA SER A 49 -4.01 -18.25 -1.30
C SER A 49 -3.21 -18.26 0.01
N LYS A 50 -3.82 -18.83 1.07
CA LYS A 50 -3.15 -18.99 2.36
C LYS A 50 -1.85 -19.79 2.18
N PRO A 51 -0.69 -19.29 2.64
CA PRO A 51 0.58 -19.98 2.47
C PRO A 51 0.59 -21.33 3.18
N ASN A 52 0.94 -22.40 2.47
CA ASN A 52 1.17 -23.71 3.08
C ASN A 52 2.64 -23.85 3.46
N ILE A 53 2.94 -23.65 4.75
CA ILE A 53 4.30 -23.65 5.28
C ILE A 53 5.03 -24.97 4.98
N SER A 54 4.34 -26.10 5.08
CA SER A 54 4.88 -27.43 4.76
C SER A 54 5.39 -27.51 3.33
N LYS A 55 4.54 -27.08 2.40
CA LYS A 55 4.83 -27.13 0.96
C LYS A 55 5.98 -26.19 0.63
N ILE A 56 5.95 -24.97 1.16
CA ILE A 56 6.99 -23.97 0.95
C ILE A 56 8.33 -24.44 1.51
N SER A 57 8.35 -24.99 2.73
CA SER A 57 9.58 -25.50 3.37
C SER A 57 10.21 -26.62 2.54
N LYS A 58 9.38 -27.54 2.03
CA LYS A 58 9.82 -28.64 1.14
C LYS A 58 10.39 -28.10 -0.17
N GLU A 59 9.71 -27.17 -0.82
CA GLU A 59 10.17 -26.52 -2.07
C GLU A 59 11.48 -25.75 -1.89
N LEU A 60 11.73 -25.18 -0.71
CA LEU A 60 12.94 -24.42 -0.40
C LEU A 60 14.09 -25.27 0.16
N GLY A 61 13.89 -26.58 0.33
CA GLY A 61 14.89 -27.48 0.92
C GLY A 61 15.29 -27.07 2.34
N ILE A 62 14.34 -26.61 3.15
CA ILE A 62 14.57 -26.26 4.57
C ILE A 62 13.56 -26.94 5.47
N THR A 63 13.93 -27.13 6.74
CA THR A 63 13.00 -27.64 7.75
C THR A 63 11.91 -26.59 8.05
N ARG A 64 10.75 -27.07 8.53
CA ARG A 64 9.69 -26.18 9.01
C ARG A 64 10.16 -25.22 10.10
N GLN A 65 11.01 -25.70 11.02
CA GLN A 65 11.57 -24.87 12.09
C GLN A 65 12.43 -23.74 11.52
N THR A 66 13.30 -24.03 10.54
CA THR A 66 14.14 -23.02 9.89
C THR A 66 13.30 -21.99 9.14
N PHE A 67 12.22 -22.42 8.48
CA PHE A 67 11.26 -21.50 7.87
C PHE A 67 10.62 -20.60 8.93
N GLN A 68 10.10 -21.19 10.01
CA GLN A 68 9.40 -20.44 11.07
C GLN A 68 10.32 -19.40 11.71
N ASN A 69 11.55 -19.78 12.10
CA ASN A 69 12.52 -18.87 12.69
C ASN A 69 12.83 -17.69 11.77
N LYS A 70 13.01 -17.93 10.47
CA LYS A 70 13.24 -16.86 9.48
C LYS A 70 12.02 -15.99 9.29
N PHE A 71 10.84 -16.57 9.29
CA PHE A 71 9.59 -15.87 9.11
C PHE A 71 9.27 -14.95 10.30
N GLU A 72 9.49 -15.43 11.52
CA GLU A 72 9.42 -14.59 12.73
C GLU A 72 10.43 -13.45 12.68
N MET A 73 11.70 -13.73 12.35
CA MET A 73 12.72 -12.69 12.18
C MET A 73 12.30 -11.62 11.15
N LEU A 74 11.64 -12.01 10.05
CA LEU A 74 11.14 -11.08 9.05
C LEU A 74 10.02 -10.17 9.59
N LYS A 75 9.18 -10.69 10.49
CA LYS A 75 8.16 -9.90 11.19
C LYS A 75 8.79 -8.97 12.23
N ASP A 76 9.72 -9.46 13.03
CA ASP A 76 10.41 -8.68 14.07
C ASP A 76 11.20 -7.51 13.47
N LYS A 77 11.83 -7.72 12.31
CA LYS A 77 12.50 -6.66 11.55
C LYS A 77 11.54 -5.72 10.82
N GLY A 78 10.23 -5.94 10.92
CA GLY A 78 9.18 -5.20 10.23
C GLY A 78 9.26 -5.32 8.70
N ILE A 79 9.99 -6.30 8.16
CA ILE A 79 10.03 -6.58 6.71
C ILE A 79 8.67 -7.12 6.28
N ILE A 80 8.08 -8.02 7.07
CA ILE A 80 6.67 -8.38 6.99
C ILE A 80 5.92 -7.61 8.07
N LYS A 81 5.14 -6.60 7.68
CA LYS A 81 4.39 -5.78 8.65
C LYS A 81 3.07 -6.44 9.06
N ASN A 82 2.28 -6.92 8.10
CA ASN A 82 0.92 -7.41 8.33
C ASN A 82 0.57 -8.52 7.34
N PHE A 83 -0.43 -9.35 7.70
CA PHE A 83 -1.17 -10.18 6.76
C PHE A 83 -2.53 -9.54 6.53
N THR A 84 -2.92 -9.41 5.27
CA THR A 84 -4.20 -8.81 4.91
C THR A 84 -5.04 -9.79 4.10
N ILE A 85 -6.36 -9.68 4.24
CA ILE A 85 -7.31 -10.32 3.33
C ILE A 85 -7.61 -9.35 2.20
N ASN A 86 -7.54 -9.83 0.95
CA ASN A 86 -7.98 -9.02 -0.18
C ASN A 86 -9.48 -9.22 -0.36
N ILE A 87 -10.25 -8.16 -0.09
CA ILE A 87 -11.70 -8.15 -0.23
C ILE A 87 -12.02 -7.50 -1.58
N ASN A 88 -12.83 -8.16 -2.40
CA ASN A 88 -13.28 -7.60 -3.67
C ASN A 88 -14.06 -6.29 -3.41
N PRO A 89 -13.61 -5.13 -3.93
CA PRO A 89 -14.28 -3.85 -3.68
C PRO A 89 -15.71 -3.81 -4.22
N ASN A 90 -16.06 -4.64 -5.23
CA ASN A 90 -17.39 -4.69 -5.82
C ASN A 90 -18.48 -5.17 -4.85
N ILE A 91 -18.12 -5.80 -3.72
CA ILE A 91 -19.11 -6.15 -2.69
C ILE A 91 -19.68 -4.90 -1.99
N ARG A 92 -19.04 -3.74 -2.16
CA ARG A 92 -19.51 -2.44 -1.71
C ARG A 92 -19.61 -1.51 -2.93
N PRO A 93 -20.62 -1.68 -3.80
CA PRO A 93 -20.69 -1.04 -5.12
C PRO A 93 -20.71 0.51 -5.05
N ASN A 94 -21.08 1.05 -3.89
CA ASN A 94 -21.15 2.50 -3.69
C ASN A 94 -19.77 3.11 -3.39
N LEU A 95 -18.78 2.31 -2.94
CA LEU A 95 -17.45 2.82 -2.63
C LEU A 95 -16.81 3.50 -3.84
N LYS A 96 -16.42 4.77 -3.66
CA LYS A 96 -15.70 5.56 -4.66
C LYS A 96 -14.26 5.75 -4.23
N TYR A 97 -13.35 5.22 -5.03
CA TYR A 97 -11.93 5.50 -4.93
C TYR A 97 -11.61 6.71 -5.80
N VAL A 98 -11.01 7.74 -5.22
CA VAL A 98 -10.67 8.98 -5.91
C VAL A 98 -9.21 9.30 -5.69
N ILE A 99 -8.48 9.48 -6.80
CA ILE A 99 -7.12 9.98 -6.78
C ILE A 99 -7.16 11.46 -7.14
N LEU A 100 -6.55 12.27 -6.27
CA LEU A 100 -6.45 13.71 -6.43
C LEU A 100 -4.99 14.11 -6.53
N GLU A 101 -4.69 14.94 -7.53
CA GLU A 101 -3.44 15.69 -7.59
C GLU A 101 -3.69 17.05 -6.94
N ILE A 102 -2.86 17.38 -5.95
CA ILE A 102 -3.04 18.55 -5.10
C ILE A 102 -1.84 19.48 -5.27
N LYS A 103 -2.14 20.72 -5.65
CA LYS A 103 -1.12 21.76 -5.75
C LYS A 103 -1.03 22.50 -4.42
N THR A 104 0.12 22.38 -3.77
CA THR A 104 0.43 23.10 -2.53
C THR A 104 1.47 24.18 -2.75
N ASN A 105 1.46 25.19 -1.89
CA ASN A 105 2.50 26.20 -1.81
C ASN A 105 3.50 25.79 -0.72
N PRO A 106 4.84 25.88 -0.94
CA PRO A 106 5.82 25.73 0.15
C PRO A 106 5.54 26.66 1.35
N LYS A 107 4.83 27.77 1.08
CA LYS A 107 4.13 28.70 1.98
C LYS A 107 3.32 28.06 3.13
N GLU A 108 2.73 26.91 2.84
CA GLU A 108 1.54 26.40 3.52
C GLU A 108 1.76 24.94 3.96
N PRO A 109 2.77 24.65 4.81
CA PRO A 109 3.06 23.28 5.23
C PRO A 109 1.90 22.65 6.03
N HIS A 110 1.10 23.48 6.71
CA HIS A 110 -0.07 23.06 7.48
C HIS A 110 -1.13 22.32 6.63
N ILE A 111 -1.19 22.56 5.31
CA ILE A 111 -2.12 21.86 4.41
C ILE A 111 -1.91 20.34 4.49
N VAL A 112 -0.67 19.87 4.62
CA VAL A 112 -0.38 18.44 4.74
C VAL A 112 -1.00 17.88 6.04
N GLU A 113 -0.87 18.60 7.15
CA GLU A 113 -1.43 18.20 8.44
C GLU A 113 -2.96 18.19 8.40
N ASP A 114 -3.58 19.16 7.72
CA ASP A 114 -5.03 19.25 7.59
C ASP A 114 -5.59 18.15 6.68
N LEU A 115 -4.90 17.84 5.58
CA LEU A 115 -5.24 16.70 4.72
C LEU A 115 -5.16 15.38 5.51
N LEU A 116 -4.12 15.21 6.35
CA LEU A 116 -3.94 14.03 7.21
C LEU A 116 -5.07 13.82 8.23
N LYS A 117 -5.82 14.87 8.58
CA LYS A 117 -6.99 14.77 9.47
C LYS A 117 -8.24 14.26 8.76
N ILE A 118 -8.27 14.17 7.42
CA ILE A 118 -9.45 13.75 6.66
C ILE A 118 -9.60 12.22 6.73
N PRO A 119 -10.67 11.68 7.34
CA PRO A 119 -10.82 10.22 7.56
C PRO A 119 -10.87 9.40 6.26
N GLN A 120 -11.40 9.99 5.19
CA GLN A 120 -11.53 9.37 3.89
C GLN A 120 -10.18 9.23 3.17
N MET A 121 -9.16 9.99 3.57
CA MET A 121 -7.82 9.91 3.00
C MET A 121 -7.12 8.62 3.45
N LYS A 122 -6.59 7.85 2.50
CA LYS A 122 -5.89 6.59 2.73
C LYS A 122 -4.41 6.65 2.38
N ILE A 123 -4.03 7.54 1.48
CA ILE A 123 -2.64 7.78 1.07
C ILE A 123 -2.49 9.26 0.81
N LEU A 124 -1.34 9.81 1.22
CA LEU A 124 -0.85 11.11 0.81
C LEU A 124 0.65 10.95 0.57
N ASP A 125 1.12 11.40 -0.59
CA ASP A 125 2.54 11.34 -0.93
C ASP A 125 2.96 12.55 -1.78
N GLY A 126 4.26 12.85 -1.79
CA GLY A 126 4.85 13.89 -2.62
C GLY A 126 5.10 13.41 -4.05
N ILE A 127 4.82 14.27 -5.03
CA ILE A 127 5.12 14.02 -6.44
C ILE A 127 5.86 15.21 -7.05
N PHE A 128 6.63 14.94 -8.10
CA PHE A 128 7.27 15.99 -8.90
C PHE A 128 6.38 16.38 -10.07
N GLY A 129 6.29 17.68 -10.37
CA GLY A 129 5.54 18.19 -11.52
C GLY A 129 4.79 19.48 -11.20
N GLU A 130 3.71 19.72 -11.93
CA GLU A 130 2.82 20.88 -11.73
C GLU A 130 2.10 20.84 -10.37
N TYR A 131 1.84 19.62 -9.88
CA TYR A 131 1.29 19.32 -8.57
C TYR A 131 2.40 18.78 -7.68
N SER A 132 2.26 19.00 -6.37
CA SER A 132 3.27 18.64 -5.37
C SER A 132 2.87 17.41 -4.55
N LEU A 133 1.57 17.09 -4.49
CA LEU A 133 1.05 15.96 -3.73
C LEU A 133 0.08 15.10 -4.57
N ILE A 134 0.05 13.81 -4.28
CA ILE A 134 -0.95 12.87 -4.73
C ILE A 134 -1.65 12.23 -3.53
N ALA A 135 -2.97 12.16 -3.57
CA ALA A 135 -3.77 11.60 -2.49
C ALA A 135 -4.77 10.56 -2.99
N LEU A 136 -4.93 9.48 -2.24
CA LEU A 136 -6.01 8.51 -2.45
C LEU A 136 -7.06 8.70 -1.36
N PHE A 137 -8.30 8.91 -1.79
CA PHE A 137 -9.46 8.95 -0.91
C PHE A 137 -10.43 7.80 -1.22
N VAL A 138 -11.14 7.35 -0.18
CA VAL A 138 -12.20 6.34 -0.27
C VAL A 138 -13.46 6.91 0.36
N PHE A 139 -14.51 7.03 -0.45
CA PHE A 139 -15.83 7.54 -0.05
C PHE A 139 -16.87 6.43 -0.18
N ASN A 140 -17.94 6.51 0.60
CA ASN A 140 -19.07 5.60 0.55
C ASN A 140 -20.00 5.89 -0.62
N ASP A 141 -20.05 7.14 -1.10
CA ASP A 141 -20.86 7.57 -2.23
C ASP A 141 -20.36 8.93 -2.80
N SER A 142 -21.04 9.43 -3.83
CA SER A 142 -20.72 10.72 -4.46
C SER A 142 -21.04 11.93 -3.58
N ASP A 143 -22.01 11.82 -2.68
CA ASP A 143 -22.44 12.93 -1.82
C ASP A 143 -21.41 13.18 -0.71
N GLU A 144 -20.87 12.12 -0.13
CA GLU A 144 -19.76 12.19 0.81
C GLU A 144 -18.52 12.82 0.16
N PHE A 145 -18.20 12.42 -1.08
CA PHE A 145 -17.12 13.04 -1.85
C PHE A 145 -17.32 14.55 -1.99
N ASN A 146 -18.51 14.98 -2.44
CA ASN A 146 -18.80 16.41 -2.63
C ASN A 146 -18.72 17.18 -1.31
N LYS A 147 -19.24 16.62 -0.21
CA LYS A 147 -19.19 17.24 1.12
C LYS A 147 -17.76 17.43 1.62
N VAL A 148 -16.86 16.47 1.35
CA VAL A 148 -15.45 16.58 1.74
C VAL A 148 -14.72 17.58 0.87
N LEU A 149 -14.97 17.59 -0.45
CA LEU A 149 -14.32 18.54 -1.36
C LEU A 149 -14.64 20.00 -1.02
N LEU A 150 -15.84 20.29 -0.49
CA LEU A 150 -16.21 21.64 -0.05
C LEU A 150 -15.49 22.11 1.23
N LYS A 151 -14.88 21.20 1.98
CA LYS A 151 -14.18 21.49 3.24
C LYS A 151 -12.66 21.64 3.06
N VAL A 152 -12.17 21.40 1.86
CA VAL A 152 -10.75 21.28 1.51
C VAL A 152 -10.43 22.37 0.49
#